data_AF-A0A5J4Q561-F1
#
_entry.id   AF-A0A5J4Q561-F1
#
_cell.length_a   1.000
_cell.length_b   1.000
_cell.length_c   1.000
_cell.angle_alpha   90.00
_cell.angle_beta   90.00
_cell.angle_gamma   90.00
#
_symmetry.space_group_name_H-M   'P 1'
#
loop_
_entity.id
_entity.type
_entity.pdbx_description
1 polymer ?
#
loop_
_entity_poly.entity_id
_entity_poly.type
_entity_poly.pdbx_seq_one_letter_code
_entity_poly.pdbx_strand_id
1 'polypeptide(L)'
;VSIIGFCLKACLIILAVIFSPVLLVLSIILIAFVFAFIAVAAGGGAWLYHTLPSVDWSCFSASPMFAIVACIAGVILVGVPLIGILHAIFKFVFNWQPMNIGLKWTLFFLWVVGLIVLIICLVGMKERLPYWENGFYLFRM
;
A
#
# COMPACT_ATOMS: atom_id res chain seq x y z
N VAL A 1 26.76 -4.21 -43.16
CA VAL A 1 25.88 -4.07 -41.97
C VAL A 1 24.44 -4.17 -42.45
N SER A 2 23.71 -5.17 -41.96
CA SER A 2 22.47 -5.68 -42.56
C SER A 2 21.35 -4.63 -42.55
N ILE A 3 20.66 -4.45 -43.68
CA ILE A 3 19.51 -3.55 -43.91
C ILE A 3 18.44 -3.67 -42.81
N ILE A 4 18.31 -4.87 -42.25
CA ILE A 4 17.43 -5.22 -41.13
C ILE A 4 17.75 -4.38 -39.89
N GLY A 5 19.03 -4.18 -39.55
CA GLY A 5 19.45 -3.41 -38.38
C GLY A 5 19.17 -1.91 -38.51
N PHE A 6 19.23 -1.37 -39.73
CA PHE A 6 18.90 0.03 -39.99
C PHE A 6 17.38 0.26 -39.90
N CYS A 7 16.58 -0.64 -40.47
CA CYS A 7 15.11 -0.57 -40.40
C CYS A 7 14.60 -0.72 -38.95
N LEU A 8 15.19 -1.64 -38.19
CA LEU A 8 14.85 -1.85 -36.78
C LEU A 8 15.20 -0.62 -35.92
N LYS A 9 16.33 0.04 -36.19
CA LYS A 9 16.73 1.28 -35.51
C LYS A 9 15.77 2.44 -35.79
N ALA A 10 15.37 2.63 -37.05
CA ALA A 10 14.41 3.66 -37.42
C ALA A 10 13.03 3.42 -36.78
N CYS A 11 12.56 2.16 -36.78
CA CYS A 11 11.30 1.77 -36.15
C CYS A 11 11.32 2.00 -34.63
N LEU A 12 12.42 1.65 -33.94
CA LEU A 12 12.58 1.90 -32.50
C LEU A 12 12.54 3.39 -32.16
N ILE A 13 13.15 4.25 -32.97
CA ILE A 13 13.19 5.70 -32.74
C ILE A 13 11.77 6.29 -32.84
N ILE A 14 11.01 5.90 -33.87
CA ILE A 14 9.63 6.38 -34.06
C ILE A 14 8.74 5.89 -32.92
N LEU A 15 8.87 4.62 -32.53
CA LEU A 15 8.15 4.05 -31.39
C LEU A 15 8.49 4.81 -30.10
N ALA A 16 9.78 5.08 -29.86
CA ALA A 16 10.25 5.79 -28.68
C ALA A 16 9.72 7.24 -28.62
N VAL A 17 9.65 7.94 -29.75
CA VAL A 17 9.09 9.31 -29.81
C VAL A 17 7.59 9.31 -29.49
N ILE A 18 6.84 8.33 -29.98
CA ILE A 18 5.39 8.20 -29.72
C ILE A 18 5.12 7.78 -28.27
N PHE A 19 5.95 6.90 -27.69
CA PHE A 19 5.81 6.43 -26.31
C PHE A 19 6.40 7.39 -25.26
N SER A 20 7.29 8.29 -25.67
CA SER A 20 7.96 9.29 -24.82
C SER A 20 7.00 10.14 -23.97
N PRO A 21 5.92 10.74 -24.51
CA PRO A 21 4.99 11.54 -23.69
C PRO A 21 4.30 10.71 -22.60
N VAL A 22 3.96 9.45 -22.91
CA VAL A 22 3.26 8.56 -21.98
C VAL A 22 4.19 8.09 -20.85
N LEU A 23 5.44 7.76 -21.18
CA LEU A 23 6.47 7.39 -20.20
C LEU A 23 6.82 8.53 -19.25
N LEU A 24 6.85 9.78 -19.75
CA LEU A 24 7.09 10.95 -18.90
C LEU A 24 5.96 11.18 -17.90
N VAL A 25 4.71 11.15 -18.35
CA VAL A 25 3.54 11.32 -17.46
C VAL A 25 3.52 10.23 -16.39
N LEU A 26 3.78 8.98 -16.78
CA LEU A 26 3.89 7.88 -15.84
C LEU A 26 4.99 8.13 -14.80
N SER A 27 6.19 8.52 -15.25
CA SER A 27 7.34 8.78 -14.37
C SER A 27 7.00 9.84 -13.32
N ILE A 28 6.35 10.93 -13.73
CA ILE A 28 5.90 11.99 -12.82
C ILE A 28 4.91 11.47 -11.79
N ILE A 29 3.91 10.70 -12.21
CA ILE A 29 2.91 10.10 -11.29
C ILE A 29 3.58 9.15 -10.30
N LEU A 30 4.52 8.33 -10.76
CA LEU A 30 5.22 7.37 -9.92
C LEU A 30 6.12 8.09 -8.89
N ILE A 31 6.83 9.14 -9.32
CA ILE A 31 7.63 9.97 -8.41
C ILE A 31 6.73 10.63 -7.36
N ALA A 32 5.61 11.24 -7.76
CA ALA A 32 4.65 11.84 -6.84
C ALA A 32 4.09 10.81 -5.85
N PHE A 33 3.79 9.59 -6.31
CA PHE A 33 3.33 8.50 -5.48
C PHE A 33 4.37 8.07 -4.45
N VAL A 34 5.64 7.95 -4.85
CA VAL A 34 6.76 7.63 -3.95
C VAL A 34 6.95 8.71 -2.90
N PHE A 35 6.90 9.99 -3.27
CA PHE A 35 6.97 11.10 -2.31
C PHE A 35 5.81 11.08 -1.32
N ALA A 36 4.58 10.85 -1.79
CA ALA A 36 3.42 10.72 -0.93
C ALA A 36 3.57 9.54 0.05
N PHE A 37 4.05 8.40 -0.43
CA PHE A 37 4.30 7.22 0.40
C PHE A 37 5.37 7.49 1.47
N ILE A 38 6.49 8.12 1.11
CA ILE A 38 7.57 8.47 2.05
C ILE A 38 7.07 9.50 3.06
N ALA A 39 6.32 10.52 2.64
CA ALA A 39 5.75 11.52 3.55
C ALA A 39 4.80 10.90 4.58
N VAL A 40 3.95 9.96 4.15
CA VAL A 40 3.06 9.21 5.04
C VAL A 40 3.86 8.28 5.96
N ALA A 41 4.90 7.61 5.47
CA ALA A 41 5.72 6.70 6.26
C ALA A 41 6.60 7.42 7.30
N ALA A 42 7.17 8.58 6.94
CA ALA A 42 8.09 9.33 7.78
C ALA A 42 7.38 10.30 8.75
N GLY A 43 6.26 10.90 8.32
CA GLY A 43 5.57 11.96 9.08
C GLY A 43 4.11 11.66 9.43
N GLY A 44 3.50 10.66 8.78
CA GLY A 44 2.08 10.36 8.95
C GLY A 44 1.72 9.94 10.38
N GLY A 45 2.60 9.20 11.05
CA GLY A 45 2.39 8.81 12.45
C GLY A 45 2.21 10.01 13.37
N ALA A 46 3.12 11.00 13.30
CA ALA A 46 3.06 12.21 14.13
C ALA A 46 1.79 13.03 13.86
N TRP A 47 1.42 13.19 12.59
CA TRP A 47 0.20 13.91 12.23
C TRP A 47 -1.07 13.17 12.69
N LEU A 48 -1.08 11.84 12.64
CA LEU A 48 -2.16 11.01 13.19
C LEU A 48 -2.32 11.18 14.70
N TYR A 49 -1.21 11.23 15.46
CA TYR A 49 -1.25 11.48 16.90
C TYR A 49 -1.93 12.81 17.25
N HIS A 50 -1.66 13.87 16.48
CA HIS A 50 -2.24 15.19 16.72
C HIS A 50 -3.69 15.33 16.25
N THR A 51 -4.09 14.61 15.18
CA THR A 51 -5.44 14.70 14.60
C THR A 51 -6.46 13.79 15.26
N LEU A 52 -6.01 12.75 15.96
CA LEU A 52 -6.86 11.82 16.71
C LEU A 52 -6.49 11.84 18.21
N PRO A 53 -6.76 12.95 18.92
CA PRO A 53 -6.51 13.03 20.36
C PRO A 53 -7.43 12.13 21.20
N SER A 54 -8.54 11.67 20.61
CA SER A 54 -9.51 10.77 21.24
C SER A 54 -9.17 9.29 21.09
N VAL A 55 -8.16 8.94 20.29
CA VAL A 55 -7.70 7.55 20.14
C VAL A 55 -6.72 7.24 21.26
N ASP A 56 -6.98 6.18 22.01
CA ASP A 56 -6.13 5.77 23.12
C ASP A 56 -4.88 5.04 22.59
N TRP A 57 -3.84 5.82 22.27
CA TRP A 57 -2.58 5.34 21.70
C TRP A 57 -1.79 4.41 22.65
N SER A 58 -2.18 4.34 23.93
CA SER A 58 -1.59 3.44 24.92
C SER A 58 -1.71 1.95 24.54
N CYS A 59 -2.71 1.59 23.71
CA CYS A 59 -2.89 0.25 23.13
C CYS A 59 -1.65 -0.24 22.37
N PHE A 60 -1.00 0.68 21.65
CA PHE A 60 0.15 0.35 20.80
C PHE A 60 1.43 0.13 21.65
N SER A 61 1.51 0.79 22.81
CA SER A 61 2.62 0.64 23.75
C SER A 61 2.52 -0.61 24.62
N ALA A 62 1.30 -1.12 24.87
CA ALA A 62 1.07 -2.27 25.73
C ALA A 62 1.69 -3.58 25.20
N SER A 63 1.82 -3.71 23.88
CA SER A 63 2.47 -4.88 23.27
C SER A 63 3.18 -4.54 21.95
N PRO A 64 4.47 -4.13 22.00
CA PRO A 64 5.20 -3.68 20.83
C PRO A 64 5.30 -4.75 19.73
N MET A 65 5.32 -6.04 20.09
CA MET A 65 5.31 -7.14 19.10
C MET A 65 4.01 -7.20 18.29
N PHE A 66 2.84 -7.15 18.94
CA PHE A 66 1.55 -7.15 18.23
C PHE A 66 1.37 -5.88 17.40
N ALA A 67 1.89 -4.75 17.89
CA ALA A 67 1.89 -3.48 17.19
C ALA A 67 2.69 -3.54 15.89
N ILE A 68 3.91 -4.10 15.91
CA ILE A 68 4.74 -4.31 14.71
C ILE A 68 4.04 -5.25 13.73
N VAL A 69 3.51 -6.38 14.21
CA VAL A 69 2.81 -7.36 13.35
C VAL A 69 1.54 -6.74 12.74
N ALA A 70 0.78 -5.96 13.51
CA ALA A 70 -0.38 -5.22 13.02
C ALA A 70 0.00 -4.19 11.95
N CYS A 71 1.13 -3.49 12.09
CA CYS A 71 1.63 -2.58 11.05
C CYS A 71 2.00 -3.31 9.76
N ILE A 72 2.73 -4.44 9.84
CA ILE A 72 3.08 -5.24 8.66
C ILE A 72 1.81 -5.75 7.98
N ALA A 73 0.86 -6.27 8.76
CA ALA A 73 -0.43 -6.72 8.26
C ALA A 73 -1.23 -5.56 7.62
N GLY A 74 -1.20 -4.36 8.21
CA GLY A 74 -1.82 -3.16 7.66
C GLY A 74 -1.20 -2.71 6.34
N VAL A 75 0.13 -2.79 6.21
CA VAL A 75 0.83 -2.52 4.95
C VAL A 75 0.42 -3.51 3.87
N ILE A 76 0.27 -4.79 4.20
CA ILE A 76 -0.23 -5.81 3.25
C ILE A 76 -1.69 -5.50 2.85
N LEU A 77 -2.52 -5.12 3.82
CA LEU A 77 -3.93 -4.82 3.63
C LEU A 77 -4.16 -3.64 2.67
N VAL A 78 -3.34 -2.59 2.76
CA VAL A 78 -3.40 -1.42 1.88
C VAL A 78 -2.60 -1.63 0.59
N GLY A 79 -1.45 -2.30 0.69
CA GLY A 79 -0.51 -2.50 -0.40
C GLY A 79 -1.05 -3.40 -1.51
N VAL A 80 -1.77 -4.48 -1.18
CA VAL A 80 -2.32 -5.38 -2.21
C VAL A 80 -3.38 -4.69 -3.10
N PRO A 81 -4.40 -3.99 -2.57
CA PRO A 81 -5.33 -3.20 -3.38
C PRO A 81 -4.61 -2.13 -4.22
N LEU A 82 -3.61 -1.48 -3.63
CA LEU A 82 -2.83 -0.45 -4.30
C LEU A 82 -2.05 -1.01 -5.50
N ILE A 83 -1.42 -2.18 -5.38
CA ILE A 83 -0.79 -2.89 -6.50
C ILE A 83 -1.81 -3.22 -7.58
N GLY A 84 -3.03 -3.59 -7.21
CA GLY A 84 -4.13 -3.81 -8.16
C GLY A 84 -4.49 -2.56 -8.96
N ILE A 85 -4.60 -1.41 -8.30
CA ILE A 85 -4.86 -0.12 -8.96
C ILE A 85 -3.69 0.26 -9.88
N LEU A 86 -2.45 0.11 -9.41
CA LEU A 86 -1.25 0.37 -10.19
C LEU A 86 -1.21 -0.50 -11.46
N HIS A 87 -1.54 -1.80 -11.34
CA HIS A 87 -1.63 -2.72 -12.48
C HIS A 87 -2.74 -2.30 -13.45
N ALA A 88 -3.89 -1.85 -12.96
CA ALA A 88 -4.98 -1.35 -13.80
C ALA A 88 -4.58 -0.10 -14.60
N ILE A 89 -3.87 0.85 -13.97
CA ILE A 89 -3.34 2.04 -14.63
C ILE A 89 -2.30 1.64 -15.68
N PHE A 90 -1.36 0.76 -15.35
CA PHE A 90 -0.37 0.28 -16.32
C PHE A 90 -1.01 -0.45 -17.50
N LYS A 91 -2.05 -1.23 -17.26
CA LYS A 91 -2.82 -1.89 -18.31
C LYS A 91 -3.50 -0.85 -19.21
N PHE A 92 -4.12 0.17 -18.65
CA PHE A 92 -4.79 1.24 -19.40
C PHE A 92 -3.82 2.04 -20.27
N VAL A 93 -2.67 2.40 -19.70
CA VAL A 93 -1.71 3.30 -20.35
C VAL A 93 -0.80 2.56 -21.35
N PHE A 94 -0.36 1.35 -21.02
CA PHE A 94 0.66 0.61 -21.78
C PHE A 94 0.16 -0.68 -22.43
N ASN A 95 -1.14 -0.97 -22.37
CA ASN A 95 -1.68 -2.28 -22.78
C ASN A 95 -0.92 -3.46 -22.15
N TRP A 96 -0.47 -3.29 -20.90
CA TRP A 96 0.34 -4.27 -20.19
C TRP A 96 -0.38 -5.63 -20.11
N GLN A 97 0.39 -6.71 -20.26
CA GLN A 97 -0.12 -8.08 -20.20
C GLN A 97 -0.91 -8.35 -18.90
N PRO A 98 -2.02 -9.10 -18.97
CA PRO A 98 -2.81 -9.43 -17.79
C PRO A 98 -2.00 -10.29 -16.82
N MET A 99 -2.16 -10.01 -15.53
CA MET A 99 -1.51 -10.75 -14.45
C MET A 99 -1.93 -12.22 -14.49
N ASN A 100 -0.97 -13.13 -14.32
CA ASN A 100 -1.22 -14.57 -14.29
C ASN A 100 -2.27 -14.91 -13.22
N ILE A 101 -3.17 -15.84 -13.52
CA ILE A 101 -4.26 -16.24 -12.63
C ILE A 101 -3.73 -16.69 -11.27
N GLY A 102 -2.61 -17.43 -11.23
CA GLY A 102 -1.99 -17.87 -9.99
C GLY A 102 -1.54 -16.71 -9.12
N LEU A 103 -0.94 -15.67 -9.72
CA LEU A 103 -0.45 -14.50 -8.99
C LEU A 103 -1.61 -13.65 -8.43
N LYS A 104 -2.73 -13.54 -9.15
CA LYS A 104 -3.95 -12.88 -8.65
C LYS A 104 -4.47 -13.57 -7.40
N TRP A 105 -4.55 -14.91 -7.43
CA TRP A 105 -4.99 -15.69 -6.28
C TRP A 105 -4.01 -15.59 -5.12
N THR A 106 -2.70 -15.63 -5.36
CA THR A 106 -1.70 -15.43 -4.30
C THR A 106 -1.85 -14.07 -3.63
N LEU A 107 -2.03 -12.98 -4.40
CA LEU A 107 -2.27 -11.66 -3.83
C LEU A 107 -3.57 -11.62 -3.01
N PHE A 108 -4.63 -12.25 -3.51
CA PHE A 108 -5.90 -12.33 -2.79
C PHE A 108 -5.76 -13.08 -1.46
N PHE A 109 -5.13 -14.25 -1.45
CA PHE A 109 -4.86 -14.99 -0.21
C PHE A 109 -3.97 -14.21 0.75
N LEU A 110 -2.94 -13.53 0.25
CA LEU A 110 -2.06 -12.69 1.06
C LEU A 110 -2.83 -11.55 1.73
N TRP A 111 -3.76 -10.94 1.00
CA TRP A 111 -4.62 -9.89 1.54
C TRP A 111 -5.57 -10.41 2.62
N VAL A 112 -6.21 -11.56 2.39
CA VAL A 112 -7.10 -12.20 3.37
C VAL A 112 -6.33 -12.59 4.63
N VAL A 113 -5.15 -13.20 4.50
CA VAL A 113 -4.30 -13.54 5.64
C VAL A 113 -3.88 -12.28 6.40
N GLY A 114 -3.48 -11.21 5.68
CA GLY A 114 -3.17 -9.91 6.30
C GLY A 114 -4.35 -9.35 7.10
N LEU A 115 -5.57 -9.42 6.56
CA LEU A 115 -6.79 -8.99 7.24
C LEU A 115 -7.04 -9.81 8.53
N ILE A 116 -6.93 -11.12 8.47
CA ILE A 116 -7.11 -12.00 9.63
C ILE A 116 -6.06 -11.71 10.72
N VAL A 117 -4.79 -11.60 10.33
CA VAL A 117 -3.69 -11.29 11.27
C VAL A 117 -3.90 -9.93 11.93
N LEU A 118 -4.35 -8.93 11.16
CA LEU A 118 -4.63 -7.60 11.69
C LEU A 118 -5.77 -7.62 12.73
N ILE A 119 -6.85 -8.36 12.47
CA ILE A 119 -7.95 -8.54 13.43
C ILE A 119 -7.45 -9.21 14.71
N ILE A 120 -6.69 -10.31 14.59
CA ILE A 120 -6.13 -11.02 15.76
C ILE A 120 -5.24 -10.08 16.58
N CYS A 121 -4.39 -9.29 15.94
CA CYS A 121 -3.51 -8.36 16.64
C CYS A 121 -4.31 -7.25 17.35
N LEU A 122 -5.36 -6.71 16.73
CA LEU A 122 -6.20 -5.69 17.36
C LEU A 122 -6.95 -6.23 18.58
N VAL A 123 -7.48 -7.45 18.49
CA VAL A 123 -8.15 -8.12 19.63
C VAL A 123 -7.14 -8.42 20.75
N GLY A 124 -5.95 -8.90 20.41
CA GLY A 124 -4.89 -9.16 21.38
C GLY A 124 -4.37 -7.91 22.08
N MET A 125 -4.25 -6.78 21.36
CA MET A 125 -3.87 -5.49 21.96
C MET A 125 -4.96 -4.96 22.89
N LYS A 126 -6.23 -5.12 22.50
CA LYS A 126 -7.42 -4.73 23.27
C LYS A 126 -7.50 -5.44 24.63
N GLU A 127 -7.20 -6.73 24.69
CA GLU A 127 -7.25 -7.52 25.94
C GLU A 127 -6.12 -7.21 26.93
N ARG A 128 -5.00 -6.63 26.46
CA ARG A 128 -3.83 -6.31 27.30
C ARG A 128 -3.84 -4.90 27.88
N LEU A 129 -4.93 -4.16 27.70
CA LEU A 129 -5.13 -2.84 28.28
C LEU A 129 -5.67 -2.95 29.72
N PRO A 130 -4.93 -2.48 30.74
CA PRO A 130 -5.34 -2.60 32.14
C PRO A 130 -6.51 -1.68 32.54
N TYR A 131 -7.11 -0.92 31.61
CA TYR A 131 -8.11 0.13 31.92
C TYR A 131 -9.54 -0.23 31.49
N TRP A 132 -9.76 -1.40 30.90
CA TRP A 132 -11.04 -1.75 30.28
C TRP A 132 -11.88 -2.78 31.05
N GLU A 133 -11.79 -2.77 32.37
CA GLU A 133 -12.85 -3.38 33.21
C GLU A 133 -13.96 -2.37 33.57
N ASN A 134 -13.76 -1.05 33.38
CA ASN A 134 -14.68 -0.02 33.89
C ASN A 134 -15.31 0.89 32.81
N GLY A 135 -15.31 0.48 31.54
CA GLY A 135 -15.80 1.29 30.41
C GLY A 135 -17.31 1.61 30.41
N PHE A 136 -18.09 1.08 31.35
CA PHE A 136 -19.53 1.32 31.44
C PHE A 136 -19.90 2.59 32.24
N TYR A 137 -18.94 3.24 32.91
CA TYR A 137 -19.22 4.40 33.78
C TYR A 137 -18.96 5.79 33.13
N LEU A 138 -18.37 5.85 31.94
CA LEU A 138 -18.02 7.12 31.27
C LEU A 138 -19.15 7.73 30.42
N PHE A 139 -20.29 7.04 30.28
CA PHE A 139 -21.51 7.57 29.62
C PHE A 139 -22.59 8.03 30.60
N ARG A 140 -22.24 8.22 31.89
CA ARG A 140 -23.18 8.66 32.92
C ARG A 140 -22.61 9.81 33.76
N MET A 141 -22.18 10.88 33.11
CA MET A 141 -22.16 12.24 33.67
C MET A 141 -22.53 13.23 32.58
#